data_AF-C3Z0L0-F1
#
_entry.id   AF-C3Z0L0-F1
#
_cell.length_a   1.000
_cell.length_b   1.000
_cell.length_c   1.000
_cell.angle_alpha   90.00
_cell.angle_beta   90.00
_cell.angle_gamma   90.00
#
_symmetry.space_group_name_H-M   'P 1'
#
loop_
_entity.id
_entity.type
_entity.pdbx_description
1 polymer ?
#
loop_
_entity_poly.entity_id
_entity_poly.type
_entity_poly.pdbx_seq_one_letter_code
_entity_poly.pdbx_strand_id
1 'polypeptide(L)' 'DVNECTRQDNECNDNAICHNSPGSYRCVCRPGYVGDGRECQRKSSLNVLTVRCLV' A
#
# COMPACT_ATOMS: atom_id res chain seq x y z
N ASP A 1 -1.01 -2.36 -23.11
CA ASP A 1 -0.40 -2.24 -21.77
C ASP A 1 0.55 -3.36 -21.46
N VAL A 2 1.66 -3.03 -20.82
CA VAL A 2 2.55 -3.99 -20.17
C VAL A 2 2.05 -4.19 -18.72
N ASN A 3 2.36 -5.31 -18.08
CA ASN A 3 2.04 -5.50 -16.67
C ASN A 3 3.26 -5.17 -15.82
N GLU A 4 3.37 -3.93 -15.36
CA GLU A 4 4.46 -3.45 -14.53
C GLU A 4 4.55 -4.22 -13.20
N CYS A 5 3.45 -4.79 -12.70
CA CYS A 5 3.46 -5.63 -11.50
C CYS A 5 4.21 -6.96 -11.68
N THR A 6 4.44 -7.40 -12.91
CA THR A 6 5.24 -8.60 -13.21
C THR A 6 6.71 -8.29 -13.47
N ARG A 7 7.07 -7.00 -13.51
CA ARG A 7 8.46 -6.58 -13.62
C ARG A 7 9.11 -6.71 -12.25
N GLN A 8 10.34 -7.20 -12.25
CA GLN A 8 11.17 -7.29 -11.05
C GLN A 8 11.56 -5.91 -10.50
N ASP A 9 11.40 -4.86 -11.31
CA ASP A 9 11.69 -3.46 -10.99
C ASP A 9 10.40 -2.69 -10.62
N ASN A 10 9.36 -3.38 -10.14
CA ASN A 10 8.19 -2.69 -9.61
C ASN A 10 8.61 -1.99 -8.31
N GLU A 11 8.60 -0.65 -8.29
CA GLU A 11 8.99 0.15 -7.12
C GLU A 11 8.03 0.00 -5.92
N CYS A 12 7.16 -1.02 -5.92
CA CYS A 12 6.25 -1.32 -4.84
C CYS A 12 7.00 -1.95 -3.66
N ASN A 13 6.57 -1.62 -2.44
CA ASN A 13 7.08 -2.27 -1.24
C ASN A 13 6.70 -3.76 -1.22
N ASP A 14 7.50 -4.60 -0.56
CA ASP A 14 7.14 -6.00 -0.27
C ASP A 14 5.82 -6.13 0.51
N ASN A 15 5.52 -5.14 1.35
CA ASN A 15 4.27 -5.05 2.11
C ASN A 15 3.16 -4.29 1.37
N ALA A 16 3.30 -4.08 0.06
CA ALA A 16 2.28 -3.51 -0.82
C ALA A 16 1.69 -4.57 -1.76
N ILE A 17 0.56 -4.21 -2.36
CA ILE A 17 -0.14 -4.94 -3.40
C ILE A 17 -0.05 -4.07 -4.66
N CYS A 18 0.54 -4.63 -5.72
CA CYS A 18 0.60 -3.96 -7.00
C CYS A 18 -0.72 -4.20 -7.78
N HIS A 19 -1.36 -3.12 -8.20
CA HIS A 19 -2.54 -3.15 -9.07
C HIS A 19 -2.16 -2.55 -10.42
N ASN A 20 -2.13 -3.40 -11.44
CA ASN A 20 -1.97 -2.95 -12.81
C ASN A 20 -3.27 -2.30 -13.31
N SER A 21 -3.15 -1.17 -13.99
CA SER A 21 -4.26 -0.47 -14.65
C SER A 21 -3.89 -0.13 -16.09
N PRO A 22 -4.87 0.05 -17.00
CA PRO A 22 -4.55 0.49 -18.35
C PRO A 22 -3.85 1.85 -18.33
N GLY A 23 -2.62 1.91 -18.83
CA GLY A 23 -1.75 3.08 -18.90
C GLY A 23 -0.82 3.31 -17.70
N SER A 24 -0.98 2.58 -16.58
CA SER A 24 -0.15 2.78 -15.37
C SER A 24 -0.35 1.68 -14.33
N TYR A 25 0.45 1.67 -13.26
CA TYR A 25 0.26 0.79 -12.11
C TYR A 25 0.24 1.59 -10.81
N ARG A 26 -0.40 1.03 -9.78
CA ARG A 26 -0.38 1.60 -8.43
C ARG A 26 0.02 0.57 -7.40
N CYS A 27 0.79 0.99 -6.41
CA CYS A 27 1.13 0.19 -5.25
C CYS A 27 0.23 0.61 -4.08
N VAL A 28 -0.40 -0.35 -3.41
CA VAL A 28 -1.27 -0.08 -2.27
C VAL A 28 -0.77 -0.88 -1.08
N CYS A 29 -0.45 -0.24 0.05
CA CYS A 29 -0.01 -0.96 1.24
C CYS A 29 -1.06 -1.98 1.72
N ARG A 30 -0.58 -3.13 2.19
CA ARG A 30 -1.44 -4.18 2.75
C ARG A 30 -2.22 -3.67 3.96
N PRO A 31 -3.39 -4.24 4.27
CA PRO A 31 -4.13 -3.90 5.48
C PRO A 31 -3.25 -3.98 6.73
N GLY A 32 -3.29 -2.95 7.57
CA GLY A 32 -2.42 -2.83 8.75
C GLY A 32 -1.06 -2.17 8.48
N TYR A 33 -0.76 -1.79 7.24
CA TYR A 33 0.41 -1.01 6.86
C TYR A 33 -0.02 0.34 6.28
N VAL A 34 0.81 1.37 6.42
CA VAL A 34 0.59 2.68 5.80
C VAL A 34 1.86 3.23 5.18
N GLY A 35 1.63 4.11 4.21
CA GLY A 35 2.65 4.80 3.43
C GLY A 35 2.18 4.95 2.00
N ASP A 36 3.11 5.24 1.11
CA ASP A 36 2.85 5.62 -0.29
C ASP A 36 2.82 4.42 -1.25
N GLY A 37 2.78 3.19 -0.73
CA GLY A 37 2.79 1.96 -1.52
C GLY A 37 4.18 1.50 -1.98
N ARG A 38 5.15 2.42 -2.07
CA ARG A 38 6.58 2.11 -2.27
C ARG A 38 7.32 1.88 -0.96
N GLU A 39 6.90 2.60 0.07
CA GLU A 39 7.30 2.37 1.44
C GLU A 39 6.04 2.08 2.27
N CYS A 40 5.99 0.90 2.87
CA CYS A 40 4.85 0.49 3.69
C CYS A 40 5.36 0.10 5.07
N GLN A 41 5.03 0.93 6.06
CA GLN A 41 5.40 0.70 7.44
C GLN A 41 4.22 0.06 8.17
N ARG A 42 4.49 -0.94 9.03
CA ARG A 42 3.43 -1.50 9.88
C ARG A 42 2.85 -0.36 10.72
N LYS A 43 1.53 -0.18 10.68
CA LYS A 43 0.82 0.56 11.71
C LYS A 43 0.81 -0.28 12.98
N SER A 44 1.97 -0.37 13.63
CA SER A 44 2.08 -0.78 15.01
C SER A 44 1.54 0.38 15.87
N SER A 45 0.22 0.49 15.96
CA SER A 45 -0.50 1.19 17.02
C SER A 45 0.04 2.56 17.49
N LEU A 46 0.32 3.50 16.60
CA LEU A 46 0.27 4.92 16.97
C LEU A 46 -1.08 5.50 16.55
N ASN A 47 -2.01 5.51 17.52
CA ASN A 47 -3.38 6.06 17.50
C ASN A 47 -4.48 5.22 16.82
N VAL A 48 -4.84 4.09 17.44
CA VAL A 48 -6.27 3.77 17.67
C VAL A 48 -6.75 4.59 18.87
N LEU A 49 -6.54 5.91 18.85
CA LEU A 49 -6.94 6.83 19.93
C LEU A 49 -7.94 7.91 19.47
N THR A 50 -8.39 7.91 18.21
CA THR A 50 -9.36 8.89 17.70
C THR A 50 -10.53 8.32 16.91
N VAL A 51 -10.74 6.99 16.90
CA VAL A 51 -12.06 6.43 16.53
C VAL A 51 -12.69 5.76 17.75
N ARG A 52 -12.71 6.50 18.87
CA ARG A 52 -13.89 6.43 19.72
C ARG A 52 -14.96 7.20 18.96
N CYS A 53 -15.84 6.47 18.28
CA CYS A 53 -17.19 6.97 18.06
C CYS A 53 -17.71 7.27 19.48
N LEU A 54 -17.63 8.52 19.91
CA LEU A 54 -18.38 8.97 21.06
C LEU A 54 -19.84 8.76 20.65
N VAL A 55 -20.49 7.84 21.39
CA VAL A 55 -21.90 7.48 21.29
C VAL A 55 -22.76 8.74 21.18
#